data_AF-A0A916J321-F1
#
_entry.id   AF-A0A916J321-F1
#
_cell.length_a   1.000
_cell.length_b   1.000
_cell.length_c   1.000
_cell.angle_alpha   90.00
_cell.angle_beta   90.00
_cell.angle_gamma   90.00
#
_symmetry.space_group_name_H-M   'P 1'
#
loop_
_entity.id
_entity.type
_entity.pdbx_description
1 polymer ?
#
loop_
_entity_poly.entity_id
_entity_poly.type
_entity_poly.pdbx_seq_one_letter_code
_entity_poly.pdbx_strand_id
1 'polypeptide(L)'
;MEGLAIATQAVAQVTFYEGEDFESRSFTTQQRVGNFERKGFKDGASSVVVVGERWEVCEDRRFSGRCAILRQGQYPSLAAMGLNDRISSVRILSRDANIDNNR
;
A
#
# COMPACT_ATOMS: atom_id res chain seq x y z
N MET A 1 -30.03 5.78 -27.69
CA MET A 1 -29.80 5.24 -26.34
C MET A 1 -28.31 5.04 -26.21
N GLU A 2 -27.62 6.07 -25.74
CA GLU A 2 -26.16 6.04 -25.54
C GLU A 2 -25.92 5.29 -24.23
N GLY A 3 -25.54 4.03 -24.33
CA GLY A 3 -25.27 3.20 -23.15
C GLY A 3 -24.00 3.69 -22.45
N LEU A 4 -24.18 4.29 -21.27
CA LEU A 4 -23.08 4.57 -20.35
C LEU A 4 -22.52 3.25 -19.83
N ALA A 5 -21.42 2.78 -20.42
CA ALA A 5 -20.61 1.74 -19.83
C ALA A 5 -19.95 2.29 -18.56
N ILE A 6 -20.47 1.93 -17.39
CA ILE A 6 -19.80 2.19 -16.12
C ILE A 6 -18.67 1.15 -16.02
N ALA A 7 -17.46 1.53 -16.41
CA ALA A 7 -16.29 0.73 -16.09
C ALA A 7 -16.14 0.73 -14.55
N THR A 8 -16.38 -0.42 -13.92
CA THR A 8 -16.04 -0.61 -12.51
C THR A 8 -14.52 -0.58 -12.40
N GLN A 9 -13.95 0.59 -12.11
CA GLN A 9 -12.54 0.71 -11.75
C GLN A 9 -12.35 -0.10 -10.46
N ALA A 10 -11.58 -1.18 -10.52
CA ALA A 10 -11.21 -1.90 -9.31
C ALA A 10 -10.40 -0.95 -8.43
N VAL A 11 -10.94 -0.59 -7.26
CA VAL A 11 -10.27 0.35 -6.35
C VAL A 11 -9.06 -0.35 -5.75
N ALA A 12 -7.85 0.12 -6.08
CA ALA A 12 -6.63 -0.35 -5.47
C ALA A 12 -6.43 0.33 -4.11
N GLN A 13 -6.28 -0.48 -3.07
CA GLN A 13 -6.10 0.01 -1.71
C GLN A 13 -5.08 -0.87 -0.97
N VAL A 14 -4.29 -0.24 -0.11
CA VAL A 14 -3.42 -0.93 0.83
C VAL A 14 -3.68 -0.40 2.24
N THR A 15 -3.74 -1.32 3.20
CA THR A 15 -3.88 -1.03 4.62
C THR A 15 -2.70 -1.61 5.37
N PHE A 16 -1.95 -0.76 6.04
CA PHE A 16 -0.83 -1.13 6.90
C PHE A 16 -1.28 -1.16 8.36
N TYR A 17 -0.72 -2.05 9.15
CA TYR A 17 -1.00 -2.20 10.57
C TYR A 17 0.31 -2.22 11.36
N GLU A 18 0.34 -1.52 12.50
CA GLU A 18 1.51 -1.48 13.40
C GLU A 18 1.76 -2.84 14.06
N GLY A 19 0.71 -3.61 14.34
CA GLY A 19 0.81 -4.96 14.90
C GLY A 19 0.86 -6.05 13.84
N GLU A 20 1.33 -7.23 14.24
CA GLU A 20 1.10 -8.48 13.50
C GLU A 20 -0.40 -8.85 13.51
N ASP A 21 -0.82 -9.78 12.66
CA ASP A 21 -2.20 -10.29 12.59
C ASP A 21 -3.28 -9.19 12.44
N PHE A 22 -2.92 -8.07 11.82
CA PHE A 22 -3.78 -6.91 11.55
C PHE A 22 -4.27 -6.17 12.82
N GLU A 23 -3.46 -6.22 13.88
CA GLU A 23 -3.77 -5.58 15.16
C GLU A 23 -3.22 -4.15 15.27
N SER A 24 -3.60 -3.48 16.37
CA SER A 24 -3.18 -2.12 16.72
C SER A 24 -3.63 -1.06 15.71
N ARG A 25 -2.84 -0.01 15.50
CA ARG A 25 -3.20 1.09 14.63
C ARG A 25 -3.07 0.69 13.17
N SER A 26 -3.98 1.21 12.33
CA SER A 26 -3.92 1.03 10.89
C SER A 26 -3.77 2.35 10.12
N PHE A 27 -3.16 2.24 8.94
CA PHE A 27 -3.04 3.31 7.96
C PHE A 27 -3.44 2.80 6.57
N THR A 28 -4.50 3.37 6.02
CA THR A 28 -5.03 3.01 4.70
C THR A 28 -4.71 4.08 3.68
N THR A 29 -4.28 3.67 2.48
CA THR A 29 -4.12 4.57 1.35
C THR A 29 -4.46 3.92 0.01
N GLN A 30 -4.93 4.75 -0.92
CA GLN A 30 -5.17 4.42 -2.32
C GLN A 30 -4.18 5.17 -3.24
N GLN A 31 -3.23 5.90 -2.65
CA GLN A 31 -2.27 6.72 -3.38
C GLN A 31 -0.84 6.39 -2.94
N ARG A 32 0.13 6.79 -3.76
CA ARG A 32 1.54 6.71 -3.37
C ARG A 32 1.84 7.61 -2.17
N VAL A 33 2.61 7.10 -1.22
CA VAL A 33 3.10 7.84 -0.05
C VAL A 33 4.61 7.70 0.01
N GLY A 34 5.33 8.79 -0.24
CA GLY A 34 6.80 8.80 -0.26
C GLY A 34 7.45 8.94 1.13
N ASN A 35 6.68 9.24 2.18
CA ASN A 35 7.16 9.29 3.56
C ASN A 35 6.00 9.05 4.54
N PHE A 36 6.02 7.92 5.24
CA PHE A 36 4.99 7.52 6.22
C PHE A 36 5.00 8.39 7.48
N GLU A 37 6.14 8.97 7.86
CA GLU A 37 6.23 9.89 9.01
C GLU A 37 5.34 11.13 8.82
N ARG A 38 5.20 11.61 7.57
CA ARG A 38 4.32 12.75 7.25
C ARG A 38 2.83 12.41 7.42
N LYS A 39 2.51 11.12 7.53
CA LYS A 39 1.18 10.61 7.82
C LYS A 39 1.03 10.18 9.29
N GLY A 40 2.05 10.43 10.11
CA GLY A 40 2.06 10.09 11.54
C GLY A 40 2.24 8.59 11.80
N PHE A 41 2.74 7.82 10.83
CA PHE A 41 2.95 6.38 10.91
C PHE A 41 4.45 6.10 10.92
N LYS A 42 5.10 6.36 12.06
CA LYS A 42 6.57 6.40 12.19
C LYS A 42 7.18 5.04 12.56
N ASP A 43 6.41 4.22 13.26
CA ASP A 43 6.88 2.95 13.81
C ASP A 43 6.88 1.83 12.75
N GLY A 44 6.40 2.12 11.54
CA GLY A 44 6.35 1.18 10.43
C GLY A 44 5.19 0.21 10.56
N ALA A 45 5.13 -0.75 9.63
CA ALA A 45 4.07 -1.75 9.60
C ALA A 45 4.65 -3.13 9.94
N SER A 46 3.90 -3.91 10.70
CA SER A 46 4.17 -5.32 10.98
C SER A 46 3.27 -6.25 10.16
N SER A 47 2.07 -5.80 9.77
CA SER A 47 1.19 -6.54 8.88
C SER A 47 0.52 -5.63 7.84
N VAL A 48 0.02 -6.22 6.76
CA VAL A 48 -0.53 -5.46 5.62
C VAL A 48 -1.60 -6.24 4.87
N VAL A 49 -2.63 -5.53 4.44
CA VAL A 49 -3.71 -6.04 3.59
C VAL A 49 -3.71 -5.26 2.28
N VAL A 50 -3.67 -5.98 1.16
CA VAL A 50 -3.66 -5.41 -0.18
C VAL A 50 -4.90 -5.83 -0.94
N VAL A 51 -5.61 -4.85 -1.49
CA VAL A 51 -6.81 -5.02 -2.30
C VAL A 51 -6.58 -4.39 -3.68
N GLY A 52 -6.95 -5.12 -4.74
CA GLY A 52 -6.82 -4.65 -6.12
C GLY A 52 -5.41 -4.80 -6.67
N GLU A 53 -4.75 -3.68 -6.97
CA GLU A 53 -3.46 -3.65 -7.68
C GLU A 53 -2.28 -4.09 -6.81
N ARG A 54 -1.13 -4.30 -7.46
CA ARG A 54 0.15 -4.58 -6.78
C ARG A 54 0.71 -3.30 -6.18
N TRP A 55 1.34 -3.42 -5.02
CA TRP A 55 1.98 -2.31 -4.34
C TRP A 55 3.46 -2.59 -4.13
N GLU A 56 4.31 -1.60 -4.35
CA GLU A 56 5.71 -1.63 -3.93
C GLU A 56 5.81 -0.92 -2.57
N VAL A 57 6.38 -1.62 -1.60
CA VAL A 57 6.75 -1.09 -0.29
C VAL A 57 8.25 -1.01 -0.18
N CYS A 58 8.78 0.05 0.41
CA CYS A 58 10.21 0.25 0.58
C CYS A 58 10.55 0.68 2.01
N GLU A 59 11.71 0.25 2.50
CA GLU A 59 12.17 0.56 3.86
C GLU A 59 12.58 2.03 4.02
N ASP A 60 13.09 2.66 2.96
CA ASP A 60 13.44 4.08 2.97
C ASP A 60 12.33 4.95 2.37
N ARG A 61 12.46 6.25 2.62
CA ARG A 61 11.61 7.28 2.01
C ARG A 61 11.88 7.36 0.51
N ARG A 62 10.89 7.88 -0.22
CA ARG A 62 10.97 8.14 -1.67
C ARG A 62 11.22 6.88 -2.53
N PHE A 63 10.73 5.71 -2.09
CA PHE A 63 10.79 4.45 -2.83
C PHE A 63 12.23 3.94 -3.04
N SER A 64 13.04 4.01 -1.98
CA SER A 64 14.47 3.67 -1.98
C SER A 64 14.80 2.56 -0.97
N GLY A 65 16.05 2.10 -0.98
CA GLY A 65 16.52 1.06 -0.06
C GLY A 65 16.03 -0.33 -0.50
N ARG A 66 15.75 -1.20 0.48
CA ARG A 66 15.10 -2.48 0.21
C ARG A 66 13.61 -2.28 -0.09
N CYS A 67 13.19 -2.75 -1.25
CA CYS A 67 11.79 -2.76 -1.67
C CYS A 67 11.26 -4.18 -1.87
N ALA A 68 9.97 -4.39 -1.63
CA ALA A 68 9.24 -5.61 -1.94
C ALA A 68 7.92 -5.31 -2.65
N ILE A 69 7.48 -6.25 -3.49
CA ILE A 69 6.20 -6.15 -4.18
C ILE A 69 5.16 -7.00 -3.47
N LEU A 70 4.13 -6.35 -2.96
CA LEU A 70 2.96 -6.98 -2.38
C LEU A 70 1.88 -7.13 -3.45
N ARG A 71 1.35 -8.34 -3.57
CA ARG A 71 0.20 -8.63 -4.44
C ARG A 71 -1.07 -8.56 -3.61
N GLN A 72 -2.22 -8.57 -4.27
CA GLN A 72 -3.49 -8.74 -3.59
C GLN A 72 -3.45 -9.93 -2.64
N GLY A 73 -3.81 -9.70 -1.38
CA GLY A 73 -3.69 -10.69 -0.32
C GLY A 73 -3.58 -10.06 1.06
N GLN A 74 -3.49 -10.93 2.05
CA GLN A 74 -3.32 -10.59 3.46
C GLN A 74 -1.96 -11.11 3.91
N TYR A 75 -1.19 -10.25 4.57
CA TYR A 75 0.15 -10.55 5.06
C TYR A 75 0.16 -10.31 6.57
N PRO A 76 -0.10 -11.34 7.39
CA PRO A 76 -0.21 -11.20 8.84
C PRO A 76 1.13 -10.88 9.52
N SER A 77 2.26 -11.12 8.85
CA SER A 77 3.58 -10.72 9.32
C SER A 77 4.49 -10.32 8.15
N LEU A 78 5.21 -9.21 8.32
CA LEU A 78 6.22 -8.69 7.41
C LEU A 78 7.64 -9.14 7.80
N ALA A 79 7.80 -9.84 8.92
CA ALA A 79 9.07 -10.34 9.42
C ALA A 79 9.78 -11.27 8.43
N ALA A 80 9.03 -12.15 7.75
CA ALA A 80 9.56 -13.07 6.74
C ALA A 80 10.18 -12.34 5.53
N MET A 81 9.78 -11.08 5.28
CA MET A 81 10.34 -10.23 4.22
C MET A 81 11.45 -9.30 4.75
N GLY A 82 11.71 -9.30 6.06
CA GLY A 82 12.63 -8.38 6.72
C GLY A 82 12.14 -6.93 6.70
N LEU A 83 10.82 -6.71 6.59
CA LEU A 83 10.19 -5.39 6.47
C LEU A 83 9.41 -4.97 7.71
N ASN A 84 9.43 -5.79 8.77
CA ASN A 84 8.78 -5.49 10.04
C ASN A 84 9.28 -4.15 10.60
N ASP A 85 8.36 -3.24 10.90
CA ASP A 85 8.63 -1.91 11.49
C ASP A 85 9.60 -1.05 10.66
N ARG A 86 9.71 -1.35 9.35
CA ARG A 86 10.70 -0.72 8.47
C ARG A 86 10.09 0.02 7.30
N ILE A 87 8.84 -0.21 6.94
CA ILE A 87 8.22 0.41 5.76
C ILE A 87 8.09 1.93 5.94
N SER A 88 8.72 2.70 5.05
CA SER A 88 8.70 4.17 5.06
C SER A 88 8.07 4.79 3.81
N SER A 89 7.90 4.02 2.74
CA SER A 89 7.22 4.49 1.53
C SER A 89 6.49 3.37 0.78
N VAL A 90 5.43 3.77 0.04
CA VAL A 90 4.60 2.85 -0.74
C VAL A 90 4.08 3.50 -2.02
N ARG A 91 4.05 2.74 -3.12
CA ARG A 91 3.39 3.16 -4.37
C ARG A 91 2.66 2.01 -5.06
N ILE A 92 1.61 2.35 -5.80
CA ILE A 92 0.92 1.39 -6.66
C ILE A 92 1.80 1.09 -7.87
N LEU A 93 1.92 -0.19 -8.20
CA LEU A 93 2.49 -0.69 -9.44
C LEU A 93 1.37 -1.09 -10.39
N SER A 94 0.64 -0.08 -10.88
CA SER A 94 -0.37 -0.28 -11.92
C SER A 94 0.31 -0.63 -13.22
N ARG A 95 -0.30 -1.54 -14.00
CA ARG A 95 0.19 -1.85 -15.36
C ARG A 95 0.07 -0.63 -16.28
N ASP A 96 -0.88 0.24 -15.97
CA ASP A 96 -1.07 1.54 -16.61
C ASP A 96 -1.51 2.52 -15.52
N ALA A 97 -0.69 3.54 -15.26
CA ALA A 97 -1.00 4.63 -14.34
C ALA A 97 -2.06 5.56 -14.96
N ASN A 98 -3.27 5.04 -15.20
CA ASN A 98 -4.40 5.82 -15.69
C ASN A 98 -5.61 5.61 -14.77
N ILE A 99 -5.46 6.05 -13.52
CA ILE A 99 -6.57 6.46 -12.66
C ILE A 99 -6.10 7.75 -11.98
N ASP A 100 -5.74 8.75 -12.80
CA ASP A 100 -6.00 10.15 -12.45
C ASP A 100 -7.53 10.33 -12.47
N ASN A 101 -8.23 9.74 -11.50
CA ASN A 101 -9.66 10.02 -11.30
C ASN A 101 -9.78 11.28 -10.44
N ASN A 102 -9.62 12.42 -11.11
CA ASN A 102 -10.43 13.62 -10.95
C ASN A 102 -10.98 13.92 -9.54
N ARG A 103 -10.33 14.86 -8.84
CA ARG A 103 -11.03 16.02 -8.24
C ARG A 103 -10.10 17.20 -8.00
#